data_AF-A0A939W056-F1
#
_entry.id   AF-A0A939W056-F1
#
_cell.length_a   1.000
_cell.length_b   1.000
_cell.length_c   1.000
_cell.angle_alpha   90.00
_cell.angle_beta   90.00
_cell.angle_gamma   90.00
#
_symmetry.space_group_name_H-M   'P 1'
#
loop_
_entity.id
_entity.type
_entity.pdbx_description
1 polymer ?
#
loop_
_entity_poly.entity_id
_entity_poly.type
_entity_poly.pdbx_seq_one_letter_code
_entity_poly.pdbx_strand_id
1 'polypeptide(L)'
;MRELFRMDRQNYNPDGKVYTRPSARAIIVKDGKVLLNYIKKFESYEFPGGGIEAGETPEQAMIREVAEETGRVVIPESVREFGIVIRRQQDSMDPDGIFEQRNYYYFCDITDEVVPRKPDEHELKEGAEPVFVDSLWGPIHCTRKAWNRIGEAFLEREYRVMDMVDNELRKAAWERTENEAIRALGKDDYVGMLTFVKETLGETQTEGESGVGVHKMEFGYTRFEHTKRVLAWSKRLYDATPDKTGLRYADLMIATIFHDVGRAVTAREGGNHATAGIPITKDYLLAHGYGEERAEYISWLVGAHSDKWRMKDPDVDRNLLMLMEADLLDDMGLLGIIMDTIIVRARKERATFFDCFNHFERYTHPMQHDVPVVTPEALAFWNEKTEAVDRFIELYRRDILIGSENYKEY
;
A
#
# COMPACT_ATOMS: atom_id res chain seq x y z
N MET A 1 -15.60 -21.19 -8.17
CA MET A 1 -15.47 -19.72 -8.15
C MET A 1 -16.57 -19.03 -7.33
N ARG A 2 -16.24 -17.97 -6.55
CA ARG A 2 -17.20 -17.17 -5.73
C ARG A 2 -17.93 -16.09 -6.56
N GLU A 3 -19.16 -15.72 -6.21
CA GLU A 3 -19.81 -14.51 -6.76
C GLU A 3 -19.21 -13.27 -6.08
N LEU A 4 -18.74 -12.30 -6.87
CA LEU A 4 -18.20 -11.03 -6.36
C LEU A 4 -19.33 -10.05 -6.06
N PHE A 5 -20.17 -9.80 -7.07
CA PHE A 5 -21.39 -9.02 -6.94
C PHE A 5 -22.27 -9.23 -8.18
N ARG A 6 -23.54 -8.84 -8.03
CA ARG A 6 -24.54 -8.83 -9.10
C ARG A 6 -24.93 -7.40 -9.46
N MET A 7 -25.06 -7.15 -10.77
CA MET A 7 -25.60 -5.93 -11.34
C MET A 7 -26.91 -6.25 -12.04
N ASP A 8 -28.02 -6.10 -11.33
CA ASP A 8 -29.36 -6.34 -11.89
C ASP A 8 -30.11 -5.01 -12.02
N ARG A 9 -30.36 -4.59 -13.26
CA ARG A 9 -31.09 -3.33 -13.53
C ARG A 9 -32.61 -3.47 -13.38
N GLN A 10 -33.13 -4.70 -13.32
CA GLN A 10 -34.56 -5.01 -13.21
C GLN A 10 -35.46 -4.28 -14.23
N ASN A 11 -34.91 -3.90 -15.38
CA ASN A 11 -35.57 -3.07 -16.39
C ASN A 11 -36.10 -3.89 -17.58
N TYR A 12 -36.42 -5.17 -17.37
CA TYR A 12 -36.80 -6.13 -18.42
C TYR A 12 -38.04 -6.92 -18.01
N ASN A 13 -38.73 -7.51 -18.98
CA ASN A 13 -39.78 -8.48 -18.73
C ASN A 13 -39.15 -9.75 -18.12
N PRO A 14 -39.53 -10.21 -16.91
CA PRO A 14 -38.97 -11.42 -16.31
C PRO A 14 -39.16 -12.69 -17.13
N ASP A 15 -40.20 -12.74 -17.96
CA ASP A 15 -40.53 -13.86 -18.86
C ASP A 15 -39.86 -13.76 -20.24
N GLY A 16 -39.02 -12.74 -20.41
CA GLY A 16 -38.27 -12.47 -21.65
C GLY A 16 -37.26 -13.55 -21.98
N LYS A 17 -36.94 -13.69 -23.27
CA LYS A 17 -35.89 -14.60 -23.73
C LYS A 17 -34.52 -14.14 -23.23
N VAL A 18 -33.76 -15.05 -22.63
CA VAL A 18 -32.41 -14.74 -22.11
C VAL A 18 -31.35 -14.92 -23.19
N TYR A 19 -30.58 -13.87 -23.44
CA TYR A 19 -29.39 -13.85 -24.28
C TYR A 19 -28.15 -13.81 -23.40
N THR A 20 -27.28 -14.81 -23.55
CA THR A 20 -26.08 -14.95 -22.72
C THR A 20 -24.81 -14.68 -23.53
N ARG A 21 -23.94 -13.80 -23.03
CA ARG A 21 -22.60 -13.59 -23.59
C ARG A 21 -21.53 -13.68 -22.49
N PRO A 22 -21.15 -14.89 -22.05
CA PRO A 22 -20.18 -15.04 -20.98
C PRO A 22 -18.79 -14.56 -21.45
N SER A 23 -17.97 -14.11 -20.50
CA SER A 23 -16.62 -13.57 -20.75
C SER A 23 -15.68 -13.94 -19.63
N ALA A 24 -14.38 -14.00 -19.91
CA ALA A 24 -13.36 -14.30 -18.92
C ALA A 24 -12.23 -13.28 -18.99
N ARG A 25 -11.71 -12.86 -17.83
CA ARG A 25 -10.72 -11.79 -17.68
C ARG A 25 -9.58 -12.20 -16.76
N ALA A 26 -8.41 -11.65 -17.06
CA ALA A 26 -7.16 -11.89 -16.34
C ALA A 26 -6.81 -10.74 -15.40
N ILE A 27 -6.41 -11.09 -14.19
CA ILE A 27 -5.78 -10.20 -13.23
C ILE A 27 -4.31 -10.62 -13.14
N ILE A 28 -3.47 -9.90 -13.86
CA ILE A 28 -2.03 -10.20 -13.97
C ILE A 28 -1.25 -9.15 -13.19
N VAL A 29 -0.45 -9.62 -12.22
CA VAL A 29 0.46 -8.79 -11.45
C VAL A 29 1.88 -9.25 -11.74
N LYS A 30 2.72 -8.34 -12.25
CA LYS A 30 4.13 -8.61 -12.55
C LYS A 30 4.98 -7.45 -12.05
N ASP A 31 6.01 -7.77 -11.28
CA ASP A 31 6.94 -6.79 -10.70
C ASP A 31 6.23 -5.66 -9.94
N GLY A 32 5.17 -6.01 -9.20
CA GLY A 32 4.33 -5.06 -8.45
C GLY A 32 3.36 -4.24 -9.30
N LYS A 33 3.38 -4.36 -10.63
CA LYS A 33 2.49 -3.66 -11.55
C LYS A 33 1.34 -4.54 -12.01
N VAL A 34 0.18 -3.95 -12.28
CA VAL A 34 -1.01 -4.65 -12.78
C VAL A 34 -1.16 -4.39 -14.28
N LEU A 35 -1.40 -5.44 -15.07
CA LEU A 35 -1.70 -5.31 -16.50
C LEU A 35 -3.18 -4.96 -16.70
N LEU A 36 -3.44 -3.89 -17.44
CA LEU A 36 -4.76 -3.44 -17.84
C LEU A 36 -4.76 -3.07 -19.33
N ASN A 37 -5.94 -2.98 -19.94
CA ASN A 37 -6.12 -2.27 -21.20
C ASN A 37 -6.64 -0.86 -20.92
N TYR A 38 -5.94 0.16 -21.43
CA TYR A 38 -6.45 1.52 -21.48
C TYR A 38 -7.29 1.72 -22.74
N ILE A 39 -8.55 2.10 -22.58
CA ILE A 39 -9.50 2.29 -23.67
C ILE A 39 -9.65 3.78 -23.97
N LYS A 40 -8.96 4.26 -25.02
CA LYS A 40 -8.89 5.68 -25.38
C LYS A 40 -10.26 6.32 -25.60
N LYS A 41 -11.17 5.61 -26.27
CA LYS A 41 -12.53 6.10 -26.59
C LYS A 41 -13.32 6.51 -25.35
N PHE A 42 -13.16 5.79 -24.25
CA PHE A 42 -13.91 6.02 -23.01
C PHE A 42 -13.09 6.71 -21.93
N GLU A 43 -11.77 6.82 -22.12
CA GLU A 43 -10.80 7.22 -21.10
C GLU A 43 -10.95 6.37 -19.84
N SER A 44 -10.95 5.04 -20.03
CA SER A 44 -11.19 4.04 -18.99
C SER A 44 -10.17 2.91 -19.05
N TYR A 45 -10.20 2.04 -18.05
CA TYR A 45 -9.37 0.85 -17.98
C TYR A 45 -10.24 -0.38 -17.80
N GLU A 46 -9.76 -1.50 -18.36
CA GLU A 46 -10.38 -2.82 -18.20
C GLU A 46 -9.32 -3.88 -17.92
N PHE A 47 -9.71 -4.94 -17.22
CA PHE A 47 -8.88 -6.14 -17.18
C PHE A 47 -8.87 -6.81 -18.56
N PRO A 48 -7.71 -7.29 -19.05
CA PRO A 48 -7.64 -8.00 -20.32
C PRO A 48 -8.56 -9.21 -20.32
N GLY A 49 -9.28 -9.41 -21.42
CA GLY A 49 -10.19 -10.53 -21.59
C GLY A 49 -11.50 -10.20 -22.29
N GLY A 50 -11.99 -11.19 -23.03
CA GLY A 50 -13.15 -11.06 -23.91
C GLY A 50 -14.15 -12.19 -23.77
N GLY A 51 -14.89 -12.44 -24.86
CA GLY A 51 -15.99 -13.41 -24.88
C GLY A 51 -15.49 -14.84 -24.85
N ILE A 52 -16.27 -15.73 -24.22
CA ILE A 52 -15.99 -17.17 -24.30
C ILE A 52 -16.61 -17.71 -25.60
N GLU A 53 -15.79 -18.31 -26.46
CA GLU A 53 -16.26 -18.91 -27.71
C GLU A 53 -16.82 -20.32 -27.52
N ALA A 54 -17.52 -20.81 -28.54
CA ALA A 54 -18.12 -22.14 -28.49
C ALA A 54 -17.05 -23.24 -28.40
N GLY A 55 -17.09 -24.02 -27.32
CA GLY A 55 -16.13 -25.10 -27.06
C GLY A 55 -14.95 -24.70 -26.18
N GLU A 56 -14.82 -23.42 -25.81
CA GLU A 56 -13.81 -22.95 -24.87
C GLU A 56 -14.28 -23.05 -23.41
N THR A 57 -13.37 -23.40 -22.53
CA THR A 57 -13.49 -23.13 -21.09
C THR A 57 -13.24 -21.64 -20.82
N PRO A 58 -13.75 -21.07 -19.70
CA PRO A 58 -13.43 -19.70 -19.32
C PRO A 58 -11.92 -19.42 -19.24
N GLU A 59 -11.13 -20.38 -18.77
CA GLU A 59 -9.67 -20.28 -18.66
C GLU A 59 -9.02 -20.23 -20.05
N GLN A 60 -9.46 -21.07 -20.99
CA GLN A 60 -8.97 -21.05 -22.37
C GLN A 60 -9.28 -19.72 -23.06
N ALA A 61 -10.50 -19.20 -22.91
CA ALA A 61 -10.89 -17.91 -23.45
C ALA A 61 -10.02 -16.78 -22.84
N MET A 62 -9.84 -16.77 -21.52
CA MET A 62 -8.98 -15.78 -20.86
C MET A 62 -7.54 -15.83 -21.39
N ILE A 63 -6.94 -17.01 -21.53
CA ILE A 63 -5.57 -17.18 -22.03
C ILE A 63 -5.45 -16.66 -23.47
N ARG A 64 -6.42 -16.99 -24.34
CA ARG A 64 -6.46 -16.51 -25.73
C ARG A 64 -6.55 -14.99 -25.79
N GLU A 65 -7.54 -14.41 -25.11
CA GLU A 65 -7.82 -12.98 -25.13
C GLU A 65 -6.65 -12.16 -24.58
N VAL A 66 -5.99 -12.62 -23.51
CA VAL A 66 -4.77 -11.96 -23.01
C VAL A 66 -3.69 -11.90 -24.08
N ALA A 67 -3.46 -12.99 -24.82
CA ALA A 67 -2.46 -13.01 -25.89
C ALA A 67 -2.86 -12.11 -27.06
N GLU A 68 -4.14 -12.11 -27.45
CA GLU A 68 -4.68 -11.31 -28.56
C GLU A 68 -4.65 -9.81 -28.24
N GLU A 69 -5.15 -9.41 -27.08
CA GLU A 69 -5.27 -8.01 -26.68
C GLU A 69 -3.93 -7.40 -26.25
N THR A 70 -3.10 -8.17 -25.53
CA THR A 70 -1.92 -7.63 -24.81
C THR A 70 -0.57 -8.16 -25.32
N GLY A 71 -0.58 -9.27 -26.06
CA GLY A 71 0.63 -9.97 -26.48
C GLY A 71 1.34 -10.73 -25.36
N ARG A 72 0.74 -10.83 -24.16
CA ARG A 72 1.32 -11.56 -23.02
C ARG A 72 0.91 -13.02 -23.02
N VAL A 73 1.81 -13.87 -22.57
CA VAL A 73 1.60 -15.33 -22.53
C VAL A 73 1.35 -15.76 -21.09
N VAL A 74 0.14 -16.21 -20.81
CA VAL A 74 -0.27 -16.72 -19.49
C VAL A 74 0.35 -18.09 -19.24
N ILE A 75 0.81 -18.34 -18.01
CA ILE A 75 1.24 -19.65 -17.53
C ILE A 75 -0.01 -20.41 -17.06
N PRO A 76 -0.50 -21.44 -17.78
CA PRO A 76 -1.78 -22.07 -17.47
C PRO A 76 -1.87 -22.64 -16.04
N GLU A 77 -0.77 -23.15 -15.50
CA GLU A 77 -0.71 -23.75 -14.17
C GLU A 77 -0.81 -22.72 -13.03
N SER A 78 -0.62 -21.43 -13.33
CA SER A 78 -0.71 -20.33 -12.36
C SER A 78 -2.14 -19.81 -12.16
N VAL A 79 -3.09 -20.26 -12.99
CA VAL A 79 -4.46 -19.75 -13.01
C VAL A 79 -5.18 -20.08 -11.71
N ARG A 80 -5.69 -19.05 -11.05
CA ARG A 80 -6.41 -19.13 -9.78
C ARG A 80 -7.70 -18.34 -9.86
N GLU A 81 -8.81 -18.95 -9.45
CA GLU A 81 -10.11 -18.30 -9.45
C GLU A 81 -10.12 -17.06 -8.54
N PHE A 82 -10.63 -15.92 -9.03
CA PHE A 82 -10.92 -14.76 -8.20
C PHE A 82 -12.41 -14.65 -7.88
N GLY A 83 -13.26 -14.66 -8.91
CA GLY A 83 -14.70 -14.54 -8.73
C GLY A 83 -15.47 -14.23 -10.01
N ILE A 84 -16.81 -14.21 -9.89
CA ILE A 84 -17.74 -13.97 -11.00
C ILE A 84 -18.54 -12.70 -10.73
N VAL A 85 -18.66 -11.83 -11.73
CA VAL A 85 -19.68 -10.77 -11.76
C VAL A 85 -20.81 -11.14 -12.71
N ILE A 86 -22.04 -11.07 -12.21
CA ILE A 86 -23.24 -11.35 -13.00
C ILE A 86 -23.95 -10.03 -13.32
N ARG A 87 -24.07 -9.71 -14.61
CA ARG A 87 -24.83 -8.58 -15.11
C ARG A 87 -26.13 -9.06 -15.73
N ARG A 88 -27.25 -8.45 -15.35
CA ARG A 88 -28.57 -8.73 -15.90
C ARG A 88 -29.32 -7.42 -16.16
N GLN A 89 -29.78 -7.23 -17.39
CA GLN A 89 -30.48 -6.02 -17.83
C GLN A 89 -31.34 -6.34 -19.07
N GLN A 90 -32.17 -5.39 -19.48
CA GLN A 90 -32.84 -5.44 -20.78
C GLN A 90 -31.80 -5.53 -21.90
N ASP A 91 -32.07 -6.39 -22.88
CA ASP A 91 -31.23 -6.49 -24.08
C ASP A 91 -31.39 -5.23 -24.94
N SER A 92 -30.28 -4.75 -25.51
CA SER A 92 -30.28 -3.53 -26.31
C SER A 92 -30.83 -3.72 -27.72
N MET A 93 -30.88 -4.97 -28.20
CA MET A 93 -31.34 -5.35 -29.54
C MET A 93 -32.76 -5.95 -29.50
N ASP A 94 -33.15 -6.56 -28.37
CA ASP A 94 -34.46 -7.13 -28.13
C ASP A 94 -35.11 -6.50 -26.87
N PRO A 95 -36.04 -5.54 -27.01
CA PRO A 95 -36.70 -4.90 -25.86
C PRO A 95 -37.47 -5.85 -24.93
N ASP A 96 -37.91 -7.01 -25.44
CA ASP A 96 -38.56 -8.06 -24.63
C ASP A 96 -37.54 -9.11 -24.15
N GLY A 97 -36.28 -8.97 -24.55
CA GLY A 97 -35.17 -9.83 -24.20
C GLY A 97 -34.44 -9.41 -22.93
N ILE A 98 -33.76 -10.38 -22.34
CA ILE A 98 -32.93 -10.21 -21.15
C ILE A 98 -31.48 -10.49 -21.54
N PHE A 99 -30.61 -9.50 -21.39
CA PHE A 99 -29.18 -9.72 -21.52
C PHE A 99 -28.60 -10.17 -20.19
N GLU A 100 -28.02 -11.37 -20.14
CA GLU A 100 -27.25 -11.89 -19.01
C GLU A 100 -25.79 -12.10 -19.40
N GLN A 101 -24.87 -11.58 -18.59
CA GLN A 101 -23.45 -11.78 -18.78
C GLN A 101 -22.78 -12.20 -17.49
N ARG A 102 -22.10 -13.35 -17.55
CA ARG A 102 -21.22 -13.86 -16.50
C ARG A 102 -19.79 -13.51 -16.87
N ASN A 103 -19.13 -12.75 -16.02
CA ASN A 103 -17.76 -12.29 -16.20
C ASN A 103 -16.90 -13.03 -15.17
N TYR A 104 -16.11 -14.00 -15.63
CA TYR A 104 -15.19 -14.76 -14.79
C TYR A 104 -13.87 -14.01 -14.67
N TYR A 105 -13.33 -13.90 -13.46
CA TYR A 105 -12.04 -13.25 -13.21
C TYR A 105 -11.08 -14.25 -12.57
N TYR A 106 -9.85 -14.26 -13.08
CA TYR A 106 -8.78 -15.15 -12.63
C TYR A 106 -7.51 -14.36 -12.32
N PHE A 107 -6.84 -14.69 -11.23
CA PHE A 107 -5.42 -14.34 -11.09
C PHE A 107 -4.58 -15.30 -11.93
N CYS A 108 -3.58 -14.78 -12.62
CA CYS A 108 -2.61 -15.61 -13.34
C CYS A 108 -1.26 -14.88 -13.49
N ASP A 109 -0.22 -15.69 -13.64
CA ASP A 109 1.13 -15.24 -13.94
C ASP A 109 1.39 -15.36 -15.45
N ILE A 110 2.35 -14.58 -15.94
CA ILE A 110 2.77 -14.56 -17.34
C ILE A 110 4.25 -14.90 -17.47
N THR A 111 4.63 -15.44 -18.61
CA THR A 111 6.05 -15.62 -18.96
C THR A 111 6.71 -14.27 -19.31
N ASP A 112 8.01 -14.28 -19.57
CA ASP A 112 8.73 -13.14 -20.16
C ASP A 112 8.53 -13.02 -21.68
N GLU A 113 7.92 -14.03 -22.31
CA GLU A 113 7.63 -14.02 -23.74
C GLU A 113 6.57 -12.97 -24.08
N VAL A 114 6.77 -12.33 -25.23
CA VAL A 114 5.81 -11.40 -25.82
C VAL A 114 5.53 -11.84 -27.25
N VAL A 115 4.27 -12.08 -27.56
CA VAL A 115 3.80 -12.46 -28.89
C VAL A 115 3.13 -11.28 -29.59
N PRO A 116 3.05 -11.27 -30.94
CA PRO A 116 2.31 -10.25 -31.67
C PRO A 116 0.84 -10.23 -31.26
N ARG A 117 0.34 -9.03 -30.92
CA ARG A 117 -1.07 -8.78 -30.63
C ARG A 117 -1.94 -9.05 -31.86
N LYS A 118 -3.19 -9.45 -31.63
CA LYS A 118 -4.23 -9.66 -32.63
C LYS A 118 -5.57 -9.07 -32.15
N PRO A 119 -5.62 -7.76 -31.88
CA PRO A 119 -6.85 -7.13 -31.40
C PRO A 119 -7.94 -7.21 -32.45
N ASP A 120 -9.19 -7.30 -32.02
CA ASP A 120 -10.33 -7.32 -32.92
C ASP A 120 -10.63 -5.92 -33.50
N GLU A 121 -11.54 -5.86 -34.48
CA GLU A 121 -11.93 -4.57 -35.07
C GLU A 121 -12.55 -3.59 -34.06
N HIS A 122 -13.23 -4.09 -33.04
CA HIS A 122 -13.89 -3.27 -32.03
C HIS A 122 -12.82 -2.60 -31.16
N GLU A 123 -11.89 -3.37 -30.61
CA GLU A 123 -10.77 -2.91 -29.78
C GLU A 123 -9.90 -1.89 -30.51
N LEU A 124 -9.62 -2.13 -31.79
CA LEU A 124 -8.90 -1.17 -32.65
C LEU A 124 -9.68 0.15 -32.79
N LYS A 125 -11.00 0.09 -32.97
CA LYS A 125 -11.86 1.28 -33.04
C LYS A 125 -11.95 2.02 -31.71
N GLU A 126 -11.86 1.31 -30.59
CA GLU A 126 -11.89 1.91 -29.25
C GLU A 126 -10.52 2.42 -28.78
N GLY A 127 -9.46 2.05 -29.49
CA GLY A 127 -8.08 2.44 -29.20
C GLY A 127 -7.54 1.77 -27.95
N ALA A 128 -7.84 0.47 -27.77
CA ALA A 128 -7.40 -0.33 -26.63
C ALA A 128 -5.89 -0.59 -26.65
N GLU A 129 -5.20 -0.22 -25.57
CA GLU A 129 -3.75 -0.39 -25.43
C GLU A 129 -3.37 -1.06 -24.10
N PRO A 130 -2.57 -2.13 -24.11
CA PRO A 130 -2.12 -2.79 -22.88
C PRO A 130 -1.10 -1.92 -22.15
N VAL A 131 -1.27 -1.78 -20.84
CA VAL A 131 -0.42 -0.96 -19.97
C VAL A 131 -0.22 -1.63 -18.62
N PHE A 132 1.02 -1.61 -18.13
CA PHE A 132 1.31 -1.95 -16.74
C PHE A 132 1.21 -0.69 -15.88
N VAL A 133 0.36 -0.73 -14.87
CA VAL A 133 0.16 0.36 -13.91
C VAL A 133 0.75 0.01 -12.56
N ASP A 134 1.40 0.98 -11.90
CA ASP A 134 1.99 0.78 -10.56
C ASP A 134 0.92 0.69 -9.46
N SER A 135 -0.26 1.27 -9.69
CA SER A 135 -1.38 1.27 -8.76
C SER A 135 -2.71 1.25 -9.50
N LEU A 136 -3.69 0.53 -8.94
CA LEU A 136 -5.06 0.54 -9.44
C LEU A 136 -5.83 1.82 -9.06
N TRP A 137 -5.31 2.66 -8.17
CA TRP A 137 -6.01 3.87 -7.71
C TRP A 137 -6.38 4.82 -8.87
N GLY A 138 -5.42 5.12 -9.76
CA GLY A 138 -5.64 5.94 -10.94
C GLY A 138 -6.66 5.33 -11.91
N PRO A 139 -6.47 4.08 -12.35
CA PRO A 139 -7.43 3.34 -13.18
C PRO A 139 -8.84 3.26 -12.61
N ILE A 140 -9.00 2.99 -11.32
CA ILE A 140 -10.30 2.96 -10.63
C ILE A 140 -10.99 4.32 -10.75
N HIS A 141 -10.27 5.41 -10.41
CA HIS A 141 -10.84 6.75 -10.44
C HIS A 141 -11.18 7.19 -11.87
N CYS A 142 -10.30 6.90 -12.83
CA CYS A 142 -10.50 7.21 -14.24
C CYS A 142 -11.74 6.50 -14.80
N THR A 143 -11.84 5.18 -14.57
CA THR A 143 -12.96 4.36 -15.04
C THR A 143 -14.27 4.72 -14.34
N ARG A 144 -14.25 5.03 -13.04
CA ARG A 144 -15.43 5.54 -12.33
C ARG A 144 -15.90 6.89 -12.88
N LYS A 145 -14.97 7.79 -13.22
CA LYS A 145 -15.29 9.07 -13.85
C LYS A 145 -15.90 8.88 -15.24
N ALA A 146 -15.35 7.97 -16.04
CA ALA A 146 -15.92 7.57 -17.32
C ALA A 146 -17.35 7.02 -17.15
N TRP A 147 -17.57 6.15 -16.16
CA TRP A 147 -18.91 5.64 -15.84
C TRP A 147 -19.88 6.76 -15.46
N ASN A 148 -19.51 7.68 -14.57
CA ASN A 148 -20.37 8.81 -14.20
C ASN A 148 -20.76 9.69 -15.40
N ARG A 149 -19.90 9.77 -16.43
CA ARG A 149 -20.14 10.53 -17.66
C ARG A 149 -21.05 9.79 -18.64
N ILE A 150 -20.86 8.48 -18.80
CA ILE A 150 -21.43 7.71 -19.93
C ILE A 150 -22.61 6.83 -19.46
N GLY A 151 -22.58 6.33 -18.21
CA GLY A 151 -23.63 5.50 -17.62
C GLY A 151 -23.57 4.01 -18.02
N GLU A 152 -22.56 3.61 -18.78
CA GLU A 152 -22.46 2.23 -19.30
C GLU A 152 -22.11 1.21 -18.22
N ALA A 153 -22.85 0.09 -18.21
CA ALA A 153 -22.75 -0.92 -17.15
C ALA A 153 -21.39 -1.64 -17.13
N PHE A 154 -20.70 -1.75 -18.27
CA PHE A 154 -19.38 -2.40 -18.29
C PHE A 154 -18.34 -1.55 -17.53
N LEU A 155 -18.41 -0.21 -17.61
CA LEU A 155 -17.53 0.68 -16.84
C LEU A 155 -17.76 0.54 -15.34
N GLU A 156 -19.03 0.41 -14.92
CA GLU A 156 -19.37 0.17 -13.52
C GLU A 156 -18.79 -1.15 -13.01
N ARG A 157 -18.90 -2.21 -13.83
CA ARG A 157 -18.29 -3.51 -13.52
C ARG A 157 -16.79 -3.37 -13.33
N GLU A 158 -16.09 -2.77 -14.29
CA GLU A 158 -14.63 -2.72 -14.29
C GLU A 158 -14.07 -1.97 -13.09
N TYR A 159 -14.54 -0.76 -12.79
CA TYR A 159 -13.98 -0.02 -11.63
C TYR A 159 -14.29 -0.74 -10.31
N ARG A 160 -15.45 -1.40 -10.17
CA ARG A 160 -15.81 -2.15 -8.96
C ARG A 160 -14.94 -3.40 -8.78
N VAL A 161 -14.65 -4.12 -9.87
CA VAL A 161 -13.74 -5.27 -9.80
C VAL A 161 -12.32 -4.81 -9.50
N MET A 162 -11.84 -3.73 -10.13
CA MET A 162 -10.53 -3.15 -9.81
C MET A 162 -10.42 -2.75 -8.34
N ASP A 163 -11.46 -2.15 -7.77
CA ASP A 163 -11.52 -1.81 -6.34
C ASP A 163 -11.43 -3.06 -5.44
N MET A 164 -12.13 -4.14 -5.80
CA MET A 164 -12.02 -5.41 -5.08
C MET A 164 -10.62 -6.04 -5.21
N VAL A 165 -10.02 -5.99 -6.40
CA VAL A 165 -8.66 -6.50 -6.64
C VAL A 165 -7.63 -5.68 -5.87
N ASP A 166 -7.71 -4.35 -5.89
CA ASP A 166 -6.83 -3.46 -5.14
C ASP A 166 -6.88 -3.77 -3.63
N ASN A 167 -8.08 -3.96 -3.10
CA ASN A 167 -8.26 -4.37 -1.70
C ASN A 167 -7.63 -5.73 -1.39
N GLU A 168 -7.75 -6.70 -2.29
CA GLU A 168 -7.19 -8.05 -2.11
C GLU A 168 -5.66 -8.04 -2.22
N LEU A 169 -5.10 -7.26 -3.15
CA LEU A 169 -3.64 -7.07 -3.27
C LEU A 169 -3.06 -6.40 -2.02
N ARG A 170 -3.74 -5.38 -1.48
CA ARG A 170 -3.33 -4.69 -0.24
C ARG A 170 -3.41 -5.61 0.98
N LYS A 171 -4.51 -6.37 1.13
CA LYS A 171 -4.66 -7.36 2.21
C LYS A 171 -3.57 -8.42 2.14
N ALA A 172 -3.35 -9.00 0.96
CA ALA A 172 -2.32 -9.99 0.75
C ALA A 172 -0.92 -9.46 1.08
N ALA A 173 -0.63 -8.18 0.79
CA ALA A 173 0.65 -7.56 1.16
C ALA A 173 0.84 -7.48 2.69
N TRP A 174 -0.20 -7.09 3.43
CA TRP A 174 -0.17 -7.07 4.89
C TRP A 174 -0.11 -8.49 5.49
N GLU A 175 -0.98 -9.39 5.06
CA GLU A 175 -1.01 -10.77 5.57
C GLU A 175 0.30 -11.51 5.27
N ARG A 176 0.95 -11.27 4.12
CA ARG A 176 2.30 -11.80 3.85
C ARG A 176 3.31 -11.30 4.88
N THR A 177 3.24 -10.02 5.24
CA THR A 177 4.10 -9.43 6.26
C THR A 177 3.93 -10.09 7.61
N GLU A 178 2.67 -10.20 8.05
CA GLU A 178 2.32 -10.81 9.32
C GLU A 178 2.67 -12.31 9.36
N ASN A 179 2.33 -13.06 8.30
CA ASN A 179 2.57 -14.50 8.23
C ASN A 179 4.06 -14.85 8.24
N GLU A 180 4.93 -14.04 7.63
CA GLU A 180 6.37 -14.29 7.67
C GLU A 180 6.99 -13.98 9.02
N ALA A 181 6.57 -12.89 9.67
CA ALA A 181 6.95 -12.62 11.06
C ALA A 181 6.50 -13.76 11.98
N ILE A 182 5.26 -14.24 11.84
CA ILE A 182 4.73 -15.41 12.55
C ILE A 182 5.55 -16.68 12.26
N ARG A 183 5.95 -16.92 11.01
CA ARG A 183 6.81 -18.08 10.66
C ARG A 183 8.18 -17.99 11.31
N ALA A 184 8.74 -16.79 11.42
CA ALA A 184 10.07 -16.57 11.98
C ALA A 184 10.10 -16.63 13.51
N LEU A 185 9.03 -16.17 14.17
CA LEU A 185 8.96 -16.03 15.63
C LEU A 185 8.13 -17.12 16.31
N GLY A 186 7.20 -17.73 15.59
CA GLY A 186 6.09 -18.47 16.19
C GLY A 186 4.90 -17.54 16.44
N LYS A 187 3.69 -18.07 16.26
CA LYS A 187 2.45 -17.28 16.37
C LYS A 187 2.25 -16.72 17.78
N ASP A 188 2.50 -17.53 18.80
CA ASP A 188 2.26 -17.15 20.19
C ASP A 188 3.25 -16.07 20.65
N ASP A 189 4.53 -16.18 20.28
CA ASP A 189 5.54 -15.15 20.54
C ASP A 189 5.20 -13.84 19.82
N TYR A 190 4.88 -13.90 18.53
CA TYR A 190 4.55 -12.71 17.75
C TYR A 190 3.35 -11.94 18.34
N VAL A 191 2.25 -12.64 18.62
CA VAL A 191 1.04 -12.05 19.20
C VAL A 191 1.30 -11.57 20.63
N GLY A 192 2.04 -12.35 21.42
CA GLY A 192 2.42 -12.02 22.79
C GLY A 192 3.24 -10.74 22.87
N MET A 193 4.24 -10.57 22.00
CA MET A 193 5.09 -9.37 21.95
C MET A 193 4.29 -8.13 21.56
N LEU A 194 3.47 -8.20 20.51
CA LEU A 194 2.63 -7.07 20.10
C LEU A 194 1.62 -6.68 21.18
N THR A 195 1.02 -7.66 21.84
CA THR A 195 0.09 -7.42 22.96
C THR A 195 0.82 -6.73 24.11
N PHE A 196 1.96 -7.26 24.53
CA PHE A 196 2.78 -6.68 25.58
C PHE A 196 3.21 -5.24 25.27
N VAL A 197 3.71 -4.96 24.06
CA VAL A 197 4.12 -3.61 23.66
C VAL A 197 2.92 -2.67 23.63
N LYS A 198 1.77 -3.10 23.09
CA LYS A 198 0.54 -2.30 23.09
C LYS A 198 0.10 -1.93 24.51
N GLU A 199 0.09 -2.90 25.42
CA GLU A 199 -0.30 -2.70 26.82
C GLU A 199 0.71 -1.84 27.59
N THR A 200 2.01 -2.02 27.32
CA THR A 200 3.09 -1.27 27.96
C THR A 200 3.06 0.20 27.54
N LEU A 201 2.88 0.46 26.24
CA LEU A 201 2.62 1.81 25.75
C LEU A 201 1.30 2.35 26.31
N GLY A 202 0.32 1.49 26.61
CA GLY A 202 -0.98 1.85 27.17
C GLY A 202 -1.84 2.70 26.23
N GLU A 203 -3.06 3.05 26.65
CA GLU A 203 -3.82 4.16 26.06
C GLU A 203 -3.22 5.53 26.44
N THR A 204 -1.89 5.67 26.51
CA THR A 204 -1.21 6.94 26.91
C THR A 204 -1.24 8.00 25.80
N GLN A 205 -2.37 8.17 25.14
CA GLN A 205 -2.54 9.14 24.06
C GLN A 205 -3.82 9.96 24.07
N THR A 206 -4.51 10.00 25.21
CA THR A 206 -5.49 11.06 25.46
C THR A 206 -5.05 12.04 26.54
N GLU A 207 -4.04 11.75 27.38
CA GLU A 207 -3.66 12.64 28.48
C GLU A 207 -2.14 12.67 28.76
N GLY A 208 -1.54 13.86 28.60
CA GLY A 208 -0.30 14.33 29.26
C GLY A 208 1.07 13.90 28.68
N GLU A 209 1.75 14.75 27.90
CA GLU A 209 2.98 15.52 28.28
C GLU A 209 4.29 14.79 27.88
N SER A 210 5.39 15.39 27.41
CA SER A 210 5.89 16.77 27.33
C SER A 210 7.02 16.86 26.27
N GLY A 211 6.96 17.87 25.39
CA GLY A 211 8.00 18.12 24.38
C GLY A 211 7.46 18.98 23.22
N VAL A 212 7.26 20.28 23.49
CA VAL A 212 6.72 21.30 22.57
C VAL A 212 5.23 21.16 22.23
N GLY A 213 4.36 21.56 23.16
CA GLY A 213 3.06 22.20 22.84
C GLY A 213 2.12 21.44 21.91
N VAL A 214 1.88 20.15 22.17
CA VAL A 214 0.85 19.35 21.49
C VAL A 214 -0.12 18.79 22.54
N HIS A 215 -0.81 19.67 23.27
CA HIS A 215 -1.85 19.25 24.22
C HIS A 215 -3.21 19.26 23.54
N LYS A 216 -3.86 18.09 23.56
CA LYS A 216 -5.13 17.73 22.91
C LYS A 216 -5.05 17.58 21.40
N MET A 217 -4.74 16.36 20.95
CA MET A 217 -5.04 15.97 19.58
C MET A 217 -6.25 15.04 19.55
N GLU A 218 -7.31 15.48 18.87
CA GLU A 218 -8.40 14.62 18.38
C GLU A 218 -7.93 13.76 17.17
N PHE A 219 -6.64 13.44 17.08
CA PHE A 219 -6.05 12.68 15.99
C PHE A 219 -5.49 11.38 16.56
N GLY A 220 -6.10 10.25 16.19
CA GLY A 220 -5.82 8.91 16.75
C GLY A 220 -4.49 8.27 16.30
N TYR A 221 -3.43 9.07 16.14
CA TYR A 221 -2.08 8.55 15.87
C TYR A 221 -1.51 7.91 17.12
N THR A 222 -1.25 6.59 17.07
CA THR A 222 -0.60 5.87 18.17
C THR A 222 0.81 5.38 17.92
N ARG A 223 1.62 5.36 18.98
CA ARG A 223 2.97 4.76 18.96
C ARG A 223 2.92 3.27 18.62
N PHE A 224 1.84 2.59 19.00
CA PHE A 224 1.60 1.22 18.58
C PHE A 224 1.28 1.11 17.08
N GLU A 225 0.48 2.03 16.53
CA GLU A 225 0.24 2.09 15.07
C GLU A 225 1.54 2.39 14.30
N HIS A 226 2.39 3.29 14.81
CA HIS A 226 3.73 3.51 14.28
C HIS A 226 4.58 2.23 14.31
N THR A 227 4.61 1.51 15.43
CA THR A 227 5.32 0.22 15.55
C THR A 227 4.91 -0.77 14.46
N LYS A 228 3.60 -0.90 14.18
CA LYS A 228 3.12 -1.77 13.11
C LYS A 228 3.56 -1.33 11.72
N ARG A 229 3.63 -0.01 11.45
CA ARG A 229 4.11 0.50 10.16
C ARG A 229 5.63 0.34 10.01
N VAL A 230 6.41 0.57 11.07
CA VAL A 230 7.86 0.32 11.08
C VAL A 230 8.15 -1.18 10.89
N LEU A 231 7.32 -2.08 11.43
CA LEU A 231 7.40 -3.52 11.17
C LEU A 231 7.20 -3.83 9.68
N ALA A 232 6.20 -3.21 9.04
CA ALA A 232 6.00 -3.33 7.60
C ALA A 232 7.18 -2.77 6.79
N TRP A 233 7.76 -1.64 7.19
CA TRP A 233 8.95 -1.08 6.54
C TRP A 233 10.18 -1.97 6.71
N SER A 234 10.40 -2.52 7.90
CA SER A 234 11.50 -3.45 8.17
C SER A 234 11.42 -4.66 7.25
N LYS A 235 10.22 -5.19 7.01
CA LYS A 235 10.04 -6.26 6.02
C LYS A 235 10.27 -5.79 4.58
N ARG A 236 9.72 -4.64 4.17
CA ARG A 236 9.92 -4.13 2.79
C ARG A 236 11.41 -3.98 2.48
N LEU A 237 12.17 -3.42 3.42
CA LEU A 237 13.62 -3.32 3.30
C LEU A 237 14.26 -4.70 3.29
N TYR A 238 13.90 -5.56 4.24
CA TYR A 238 14.41 -6.92 4.28
C TYR A 238 14.21 -7.61 2.94
N ASP A 239 12.99 -7.69 2.40
CA ASP A 239 12.67 -8.33 1.12
C ASP A 239 13.46 -7.75 -0.04
N ALA A 240 13.55 -6.41 -0.12
CA ALA A 240 14.26 -5.71 -1.17
C ALA A 240 15.76 -5.99 -1.16
N THR A 241 16.37 -6.24 0.01
CA THR A 241 17.81 -6.48 0.14
C THR A 241 18.21 -7.84 -0.42
N PRO A 242 18.98 -7.95 -1.52
CA PRO A 242 19.31 -9.26 -2.10
C PRO A 242 20.27 -10.07 -1.21
N ASP A 243 21.31 -9.41 -0.67
CA ASP A 243 22.28 -10.03 0.22
C ASP A 243 21.79 -9.99 1.67
N LYS A 244 21.38 -11.15 2.20
CA LYS A 244 20.92 -11.28 3.59
C LYS A 244 22.06 -11.57 4.59
N THR A 245 23.33 -11.59 4.15
CA THR A 245 24.46 -11.98 5.02
C THR A 245 24.56 -11.07 6.24
N GLY A 246 24.49 -11.63 7.45
CA GLY A 246 24.51 -10.86 8.70
C GLY A 246 23.16 -10.26 9.12
N LEU A 247 22.09 -10.43 8.34
CA LEU A 247 20.73 -10.07 8.75
C LEU A 247 20.05 -11.25 9.44
N ARG A 248 19.65 -11.04 10.70
CA ARG A 248 18.86 -12.02 11.47
C ARG A 248 17.42 -11.56 11.52
N TYR A 249 16.62 -12.06 10.57
CA TYR A 249 15.23 -11.61 10.36
C TYR A 249 14.38 -11.66 11.63
N ALA A 250 14.41 -12.77 12.38
CA ALA A 250 13.68 -12.89 13.64
C ALA A 250 14.11 -11.82 14.66
N ASP A 251 15.42 -11.61 14.84
CA ASP A 251 15.94 -10.63 15.79
C ASP A 251 15.61 -9.18 15.37
N LEU A 252 15.62 -8.90 14.06
CA LEU A 252 15.17 -7.62 13.50
C LEU A 252 13.68 -7.39 13.81
N MET A 253 12.80 -8.37 13.55
CA MET A 253 11.37 -8.21 13.83
C MET A 253 11.09 -7.98 15.31
N ILE A 254 11.79 -8.68 16.21
CA ILE A 254 11.66 -8.46 17.65
C ILE A 254 12.14 -7.04 18.00
N ALA A 255 13.34 -6.65 17.55
CA ALA A 255 13.85 -5.31 17.80
C ALA A 255 12.90 -4.22 17.29
N THR A 256 12.29 -4.41 16.12
CA THR A 256 11.28 -3.51 15.57
C THR A 256 10.02 -3.46 16.40
N ILE A 257 9.51 -4.57 16.92
CA ILE A 257 8.32 -4.58 17.79
C ILE A 257 8.59 -3.76 19.07
N PHE A 258 9.79 -3.86 19.62
CA PHE A 258 10.14 -3.24 20.90
C PHE A 258 10.81 -1.85 20.79
N HIS A 259 11.20 -1.39 19.60
CA HIS A 259 12.11 -0.23 19.46
C HIS A 259 11.64 1.03 20.22
N ASP A 260 10.33 1.30 20.21
CA ASP A 260 9.73 2.47 20.86
C ASP A 260 9.08 2.17 22.22
N VAL A 261 9.22 0.95 22.77
CA VAL A 261 8.55 0.54 24.03
C VAL A 261 8.94 1.42 25.23
N GLY A 262 10.18 1.93 25.24
CA GLY A 262 10.67 2.83 26.29
C GLY A 262 9.97 4.19 26.34
N ARG A 263 9.17 4.54 25.31
CA ARG A 263 8.29 5.72 25.32
C ARG A 263 7.37 5.72 26.54
N ALA A 264 6.90 4.55 26.97
CA ALA A 264 6.04 4.37 28.14
C ALA A 264 6.65 4.93 29.45
N VAL A 265 7.97 4.82 29.59
CA VAL A 265 8.72 5.34 30.75
C VAL A 265 8.99 6.83 30.54
N THR A 266 9.52 7.21 29.38
CA THR A 266 9.92 8.60 29.13
C THR A 266 8.75 9.59 29.13
N ALA A 267 7.52 9.13 28.84
CA ALA A 267 6.33 9.97 28.96
C ALA A 267 6.05 10.41 30.41
N ARG A 268 6.46 9.61 31.40
CA ARG A 268 6.22 9.89 32.83
C ARG A 268 7.44 10.51 33.50
N GLU A 269 8.62 10.06 33.12
CA GLU A 269 9.87 10.35 33.84
C GLU A 269 10.86 11.20 33.03
N GLY A 270 10.57 11.47 31.75
CA GLY A 270 11.52 12.08 30.81
C GLY A 270 12.65 11.13 30.41
N GLY A 271 13.64 11.64 29.67
CA GLY A 271 14.83 10.88 29.25
C GLY A 271 14.79 10.35 27.81
N ASN A 272 15.70 9.41 27.51
CA ASN A 272 15.86 8.83 26.17
C ASN A 272 15.09 7.50 26.06
N HIS A 273 14.16 7.42 25.11
CA HIS A 273 13.24 6.28 24.99
C HIS A 273 13.95 5.00 24.54
N ALA A 274 14.96 5.10 23.69
CA ALA A 274 15.75 3.95 23.26
C ALA A 274 16.46 3.31 24.45
N THR A 275 17.11 4.12 25.30
CA THR A 275 17.78 3.63 26.52
C THR A 275 16.79 3.04 27.52
N ALA A 276 15.62 3.68 27.70
CA ALA A 276 14.56 3.17 28.57
C ALA A 276 13.94 1.85 28.07
N GLY A 277 13.97 1.61 26.75
CA GLY A 277 13.47 0.38 26.13
C GLY A 277 14.36 -0.84 26.34
N ILE A 278 15.66 -0.66 26.64
CA ILE A 278 16.63 -1.74 26.85
C ILE A 278 16.16 -2.72 27.96
N PRO A 279 15.94 -2.29 29.22
CA PRO A 279 15.55 -3.20 30.29
C PRO A 279 14.19 -3.86 30.02
N ILE A 280 13.21 -3.10 29.49
CA ILE A 280 11.87 -3.62 29.18
C ILE A 280 11.96 -4.77 28.18
N THR A 281 12.75 -4.59 27.13
CA THR A 281 12.95 -5.60 26.08
C THR A 281 13.71 -6.80 26.63
N LYS A 282 14.81 -6.57 27.35
CA LYS A 282 15.65 -7.65 27.89
C LYS A 282 14.85 -8.53 28.87
N ASP A 283 14.12 -7.91 29.80
CA ASP A 283 13.32 -8.62 30.80
C ASP A 283 12.21 -9.45 30.16
N TYR A 284 11.51 -8.89 29.16
CA TYR A 284 10.50 -9.63 28.40
C TYR A 284 11.10 -10.88 27.74
N LEU A 285 12.22 -10.72 27.03
CA LEU A 285 12.85 -11.82 26.30
C LEU A 285 13.33 -12.93 27.24
N LEU A 286 13.99 -12.58 28.34
CA LEU A 286 14.44 -13.56 29.34
C LEU A 286 13.26 -14.30 29.98
N ALA A 287 12.17 -13.59 30.31
CA ALA A 287 10.96 -14.20 30.88
C ALA A 287 10.27 -15.19 29.92
N HIS A 288 10.47 -15.04 28.61
CA HIS A 288 9.90 -15.92 27.57
C HIS A 288 10.93 -16.93 27.03
N GLY A 289 12.05 -17.15 27.75
CA GLY A 289 12.98 -18.23 27.46
C GLY A 289 14.01 -17.94 26.36
N TYR A 290 14.15 -16.69 25.92
CA TYR A 290 15.26 -16.29 25.05
C TYR A 290 16.56 -16.32 25.85
N GLY A 291 17.64 -16.85 25.26
CA GLY A 291 18.95 -16.90 25.92
C GLY A 291 19.57 -15.52 26.14
N GLU A 292 20.40 -15.39 27.19
CA GLU A 292 21.02 -14.13 27.63
C GLU A 292 21.68 -13.35 26.49
N GLU A 293 22.56 -14.01 25.73
CA GLU A 293 23.30 -13.38 24.61
C GLU A 293 22.35 -12.80 23.55
N ARG A 294 21.27 -13.52 23.22
CA ARG A 294 20.29 -13.07 22.24
C ARG A 294 19.45 -11.92 22.77
N ALA A 295 19.04 -11.97 24.04
CA ALA A 295 18.30 -10.90 24.69
C ALA A 295 19.14 -9.63 24.81
N GLU A 296 20.44 -9.75 25.12
CA GLU A 296 21.39 -8.64 25.13
C GLU A 296 21.56 -8.01 23.76
N TYR A 297 21.74 -8.82 22.72
CA TYR A 297 21.84 -8.31 21.36
C TYR A 297 20.58 -7.54 20.92
N ILE A 298 19.39 -8.11 21.11
CA ILE A 298 18.14 -7.48 20.67
C ILE A 298 17.84 -6.21 21.47
N SER A 299 18.05 -6.24 22.79
CA SER A 299 17.87 -5.05 23.63
C SER A 299 18.90 -3.96 23.31
N TRP A 300 20.12 -4.32 22.88
CA TRP A 300 21.10 -3.37 22.35
C TRP A 300 20.62 -2.74 21.03
N LEU A 301 20.03 -3.50 20.10
CA LEU A 301 19.42 -2.94 18.89
C LEU A 301 18.38 -1.87 19.24
N VAL A 302 17.47 -2.20 20.19
CA VAL A 302 16.48 -1.25 20.72
C VAL A 302 17.15 -0.04 21.36
N GLY A 303 18.22 -0.21 22.14
CA GLY A 303 18.96 0.88 22.76
C GLY A 303 19.66 1.82 21.76
N ALA A 304 20.10 1.28 20.63
CA ALA A 304 20.91 2.00 19.65
C ALA A 304 20.10 2.63 18.51
N HIS A 305 18.83 2.24 18.29
CA HIS A 305 18.08 2.63 17.09
C HIS A 305 17.88 4.16 16.90
N SER A 306 17.90 4.93 17.99
CA SER A 306 17.74 6.38 17.93
C SER A 306 19.04 7.13 17.53
N ASP A 307 20.18 6.45 17.52
CA ASP A 307 21.49 7.01 17.20
C ASP A 307 21.76 6.95 15.69
N LYS A 308 21.10 7.84 14.94
CA LYS A 308 21.15 7.87 13.46
C LYS A 308 22.55 8.20 12.90
N TRP A 309 23.47 8.72 13.71
CA TRP A 309 24.86 8.97 13.29
C TRP A 309 25.58 7.66 12.93
N ARG A 310 25.20 6.54 13.57
CA ARG A 310 25.76 5.21 13.31
C ARG A 310 25.43 4.67 11.92
N MET A 311 24.44 5.21 11.22
CA MET A 311 24.12 4.77 9.86
C MET A 311 25.32 4.88 8.92
N LYS A 312 26.17 5.90 9.14
CA LYS A 312 27.34 6.19 8.30
C LYS A 312 28.58 5.38 8.70
N ASP A 313 28.50 4.58 9.77
CA ASP A 313 29.58 3.70 10.19
C ASP A 313 29.63 2.49 9.24
N PRO A 314 30.75 2.23 8.53
CA PRO A 314 30.87 1.08 7.63
C PRO A 314 30.75 -0.25 8.36
N ASP A 315 30.98 -0.30 9.67
CA ASP A 315 30.93 -1.50 10.50
C ASP A 315 29.61 -1.62 11.30
N VAL A 316 28.59 -0.80 10.98
CA VAL A 316 27.29 -0.85 11.65
C VAL A 316 26.64 -2.23 11.50
N ASP A 317 26.05 -2.74 12.59
CA ASP A 317 25.27 -3.97 12.55
C ASP A 317 24.11 -3.83 11.54
N ARG A 318 23.95 -4.81 10.66
CA ARG A 318 22.97 -4.72 9.56
C ARG A 318 21.52 -4.73 10.03
N ASN A 319 21.19 -5.42 11.12
CA ASN A 319 19.84 -5.34 11.70
C ASN A 319 19.62 -3.95 12.32
N LEU A 320 20.63 -3.37 12.98
CA LEU A 320 20.54 -2.02 13.53
C LEU A 320 20.32 -1.01 12.40
N LEU A 321 21.13 -1.05 11.34
CA LEU A 321 20.98 -0.16 10.19
C LEU A 321 19.57 -0.24 9.59
N MET A 322 19.10 -1.46 9.30
CA MET A 322 17.76 -1.66 8.72
C MET A 322 16.63 -1.21 9.64
N LEU A 323 16.73 -1.45 10.95
CA LEU A 323 15.76 -0.94 11.93
C LEU A 323 15.72 0.59 11.90
N MET A 324 16.89 1.24 11.89
CA MET A 324 16.93 2.69 11.91
C MET A 324 16.42 3.31 10.60
N GLU A 325 16.65 2.67 9.46
CA GLU A 325 16.12 3.09 8.15
C GLU A 325 14.61 2.89 8.06
N ALA A 326 14.10 1.76 8.54
CA ALA A 326 12.66 1.48 8.59
C ALA A 326 11.90 2.51 9.45
N ASP A 327 12.47 2.86 10.60
CA ASP A 327 11.95 3.87 11.51
C ASP A 327 11.86 5.25 10.84
N LEU A 328 12.94 5.68 10.16
CA LEU A 328 12.94 6.93 9.40
C LEU A 328 11.94 6.90 8.23
N LEU A 329 11.81 5.79 7.51
CA LEU A 329 10.89 5.68 6.38
C LEU A 329 9.41 5.73 6.81
N ASP A 330 9.06 5.44 8.06
CA ASP A 330 7.68 5.63 8.53
C ASP A 330 7.35 7.10 8.79
N ASP A 331 8.23 7.82 9.48
CA ASP A 331 7.96 9.18 9.96
C ASP A 331 8.27 10.29 8.93
N MET A 332 8.80 9.93 7.75
CA MET A 332 9.25 10.88 6.71
C MET A 332 8.40 10.83 5.42
N GLY A 333 8.59 11.81 4.54
CA GLY A 333 7.84 11.96 3.29
C GLY A 333 6.45 12.61 3.50
N LEU A 334 5.43 12.10 2.80
CA LEU A 334 4.05 12.62 2.91
C LEU A 334 3.46 12.51 4.32
N LEU A 335 3.85 11.49 5.10
CA LEU A 335 3.45 11.41 6.51
C LEU A 335 4.06 12.53 7.35
N GLY A 336 5.30 12.93 7.05
CA GLY A 336 5.95 14.11 7.65
C GLY A 336 5.15 15.39 7.41
N ILE A 337 4.65 15.62 6.18
CA ILE A 337 3.77 16.77 5.86
C ILE A 337 2.49 16.75 6.72
N ILE A 338 1.87 15.58 6.90
CA ILE A 338 0.68 15.44 7.75
C ILE A 338 1.03 15.75 9.20
N MET A 339 2.14 15.21 9.70
CA MET A 339 2.62 15.47 11.07
C MET A 339 2.96 16.94 11.30
N ASP A 340 3.57 17.61 10.32
CA ASP A 340 3.83 19.05 10.36
C ASP A 340 2.53 19.87 10.46
N THR A 341 1.51 19.51 9.68
CA THR A 341 0.19 20.17 9.72
C THR A 341 -0.45 20.04 11.11
N ILE A 342 -0.36 18.83 11.65
CA ILE A 342 -0.81 18.44 12.98
C ILE A 342 -0.08 19.26 14.05
N ILE A 343 1.25 19.34 14.01
CA ILE A 343 2.09 20.12 14.91
C ILE A 343 1.73 21.62 14.86
N VAL A 344 1.59 22.18 13.66
CA VAL A 344 1.22 23.59 13.48
C VAL A 344 -0.13 23.88 14.12
N ARG A 345 -1.13 23.02 13.91
CA ARG A 345 -2.46 23.18 14.52
C ARG A 345 -2.43 23.07 16.04
N ALA A 346 -1.57 22.22 16.60
CA ALA A 346 -1.44 22.08 18.04
C ALA A 346 -0.83 23.33 18.69
N ARG A 347 0.15 23.93 18.01
CA ARG A 347 0.87 25.11 18.49
C ARG A 347 0.11 26.41 18.23
N LYS A 348 -0.75 26.44 17.21
CA LYS A 348 -1.50 27.63 16.78
C LYS A 348 -2.98 27.29 16.60
N GLU A 349 -3.82 27.81 17.50
CA GLU A 349 -5.27 27.55 17.50
C GLU A 349 -5.93 27.92 16.15
N ARG A 350 -5.49 29.04 15.54
CA ARG A 350 -5.89 29.49 14.21
C ARG A 350 -4.72 29.38 13.23
N ALA A 351 -4.30 28.16 12.96
CA ALA A 351 -3.33 27.86 11.91
C ALA A 351 -3.89 28.19 10.52
N THR A 352 -3.07 28.78 9.66
CA THR A 352 -3.38 29.06 8.26
C THR A 352 -2.64 28.10 7.33
N PHE A 353 -3.06 28.03 6.06
CA PHE A 353 -2.34 27.28 5.05
C PHE A 353 -0.88 27.76 4.86
N PHE A 354 -0.62 29.04 5.09
CA PHE A 354 0.73 29.61 5.04
C PHE A 354 1.59 29.20 6.24
N ASP A 355 1.01 29.11 7.45
CA ASP A 355 1.73 28.60 8.61
C ASP A 355 2.17 27.14 8.41
N CYS A 356 1.30 26.31 7.82
CA CYS A 356 1.64 24.94 7.45
C CYS A 356 2.79 24.90 6.43
N PHE A 357 2.72 25.71 5.38
CA PHE A 357 3.79 25.79 4.38
C PHE A 357 5.14 26.17 4.97
N ASN A 358 5.18 27.22 5.79
CA ASN A 358 6.41 27.65 6.47
C ASN A 358 7.00 26.55 7.36
N HIS A 359 6.13 25.71 7.94
CA HIS A 359 6.59 24.56 8.71
C HIS A 359 7.16 23.47 7.79
N PHE A 360 6.49 23.13 6.69
CA PHE A 360 7.01 22.16 5.71
C PHE A 360 8.39 22.57 5.19
N GLU A 361 8.55 23.84 4.77
CA GLU A 361 9.82 24.38 4.26
C GLU A 361 10.94 24.43 5.30
N ARG A 362 10.59 24.49 6.58
CA ARG A 362 11.57 24.54 7.67
C ARG A 362 11.96 23.16 8.19
N TYR A 363 11.06 22.17 8.09
CA TYR A 363 11.24 20.85 8.70
C TYR A 363 11.20 19.74 7.65
N THR A 364 10.02 19.30 7.22
CA THR A 364 9.91 18.10 6.35
C THR A 364 10.74 18.23 5.08
N HIS A 365 10.71 19.37 4.39
CA HIS A 365 11.43 19.52 3.11
C HIS A 365 12.95 19.46 3.28
N PRO A 366 13.61 20.29 4.12
CA PRO A 366 15.05 20.15 4.36
C PRO A 366 15.44 18.75 4.87
N MET A 367 14.65 18.16 5.76
CA MET A 367 14.94 16.82 6.30
C MET A 367 14.88 15.75 5.21
N GLN A 368 13.97 15.87 4.23
CA GLN A 368 13.87 14.95 3.11
C GLN A 368 15.08 15.05 2.14
N HIS A 369 15.73 16.21 2.09
CA HIS A 369 16.95 16.46 1.30
C HIS A 369 18.26 16.18 2.07
N ASP A 370 18.22 16.08 3.41
CA ASP A 370 19.33 15.62 4.24
C ASP A 370 19.30 14.09 4.37
N VAL A 371 19.61 13.40 3.27
CA VAL A 371 19.43 11.94 3.11
C VAL A 371 20.25 11.16 4.17
N PRO A 372 19.59 10.57 5.18
CA PRO A 372 20.30 9.90 6.28
C PRO A 372 20.47 8.39 6.03
N VAL A 373 19.62 7.80 5.19
CA VAL A 373 19.63 6.37 4.85
C VAL A 373 20.82 6.01 3.97
N VAL A 374 21.26 4.75 4.04
CA VAL A 374 22.54 4.31 3.47
C VAL A 374 22.41 3.11 2.54
N THR A 375 21.52 2.18 2.82
CA THR A 375 21.33 1.01 1.95
C THR A 375 20.75 1.42 0.60
N PRO A 376 21.15 0.77 -0.51
CA PRO A 376 20.58 1.06 -1.83
C PRO A 376 19.06 0.96 -1.87
N GLU A 377 18.50 0.00 -1.11
CA GLU A 377 17.06 -0.24 -1.03
C GLU A 377 16.34 0.88 -0.26
N ALA A 378 16.86 1.28 0.89
CA ALA A 378 16.29 2.41 1.64
C ALA A 378 16.43 3.72 0.87
N LEU A 379 17.55 3.93 0.16
CA LEU A 379 17.76 5.09 -0.69
C LEU A 379 16.74 5.17 -1.83
N ALA A 380 16.39 4.04 -2.46
CA ALA A 380 15.35 4.01 -3.48
C ALA A 380 13.99 4.48 -2.94
N PHE A 381 13.55 3.94 -1.78
CA PHE A 381 12.31 4.37 -1.13
C PHE A 381 12.36 5.81 -0.64
N TRP A 382 13.52 6.26 -0.16
CA TRP A 382 13.71 7.63 0.28
C TRP A 382 13.57 8.60 -0.88
N ASN A 383 14.20 8.32 -2.03
CA ASN A 383 14.11 9.15 -3.23
C ASN A 383 12.66 9.24 -3.74
N GLU A 384 11.92 8.11 -3.77
CA GLU A 384 10.50 8.11 -4.12
C GLU A 384 9.69 9.05 -3.21
N LYS A 385 9.93 9.00 -1.90
CA LYS A 385 9.30 9.92 -0.94
C LYS A 385 9.74 11.37 -1.15
N THR A 386 11.02 11.61 -1.49
CA THR A 386 11.55 12.95 -1.79
C THR A 386 10.84 13.56 -2.99
N GLU A 387 10.73 12.82 -4.09
CA GLU A 387 10.02 13.28 -5.30
C GLU A 387 8.56 13.63 -4.99
N ALA A 388 7.88 12.83 -4.16
CA ALA A 388 6.51 13.10 -3.74
C ALA A 388 6.40 14.38 -2.88
N VAL A 389 7.33 14.60 -1.95
CA VAL A 389 7.37 15.82 -1.10
C VAL A 389 7.65 17.05 -1.96
N ASP A 390 8.65 17.00 -2.84
CA ASP A 390 9.00 18.11 -3.73
C ASP A 390 7.82 18.49 -4.61
N ARG A 391 7.15 17.48 -5.19
CA ARG A 391 5.97 17.72 -6.02
C ARG A 391 4.80 18.29 -5.22
N PHE A 392 4.58 17.81 -4.00
CA PHE A 392 3.56 18.37 -3.12
C PHE A 392 3.83 19.84 -2.82
N ILE A 393 5.07 20.19 -2.44
CA ILE A 393 5.44 21.55 -2.05
C ILE A 393 5.36 22.50 -3.23
N GLU A 394 5.80 22.10 -4.41
CA GLU A 394 5.67 22.89 -5.65
C GLU A 394 4.20 23.23 -5.94
N LEU A 395 3.32 22.23 -5.91
CA LEU A 395 1.89 22.41 -6.17
C LEU A 395 1.22 23.24 -5.08
N TYR A 396 1.51 22.94 -3.81
CA TYR A 396 0.94 23.65 -2.67
C TYR A 396 1.32 25.13 -2.71
N ARG A 397 2.61 25.44 -2.94
CA ARG A 397 3.14 26.81 -3.07
C ARG A 397 2.39 27.60 -4.14
N ARG A 398 2.17 26.98 -5.31
CA ARG A 398 1.43 27.58 -6.42
C ARG A 398 -0.02 27.86 -6.02
N ASP A 399 -0.69 26.89 -5.41
CA ASP A 399 -2.12 26.96 -5.11
C ASP A 399 -2.44 27.97 -4.00
N ILE A 400 -1.53 28.17 -3.04
CA ILE A 400 -1.65 29.23 -2.02
C ILE A 400 -0.96 30.55 -2.40
N LEU A 401 -0.57 30.70 -3.67
CA LEU A 401 -0.10 31.95 -4.29
C LEU A 401 1.17 32.55 -3.67
N ILE A 402 2.02 31.72 -3.05
CA ILE A 402 3.28 32.18 -2.45
C ILE A 402 4.21 32.72 -3.54
N GLY A 403 4.64 33.98 -3.38
CA GLY A 403 5.49 34.69 -4.33
C GLY A 403 4.73 35.52 -5.36
N SER A 404 3.39 35.55 -5.33
CA SER A 404 2.60 36.50 -6.12
C SER A 404 2.57 37.89 -5.47
N GLU A 405 2.54 38.95 -6.27
CA GLU A 405 2.47 40.35 -5.77
C GLU A 405 1.22 40.62 -4.91
N ASN A 406 0.17 39.80 -5.08
CA ASN A 406 -1.10 39.89 -4.35
C ASN A 406 -1.09 39.16 -3.00
N TYR A 407 -0.04 38.40 -2.68
CA TYR A 407 0.10 37.67 -1.42
C TYR A 407 1.11 38.35 -0.49
N LYS A 408 0.96 39.67 -0.32
CA LYS A 408 1.68 40.43 0.71
C LYS A 408 0.84 40.42 1.99
N GLU A 409 1.23 39.54 2.91
CA GLU A 409 0.86 39.55 4.33
C GLU A 409 -0.66 39.59 4.63
N TYR A 410 -1.26 38.39 4.73
CA TYR A 410 -2.43 38.15 5.57
C TYR A 410 -2.02 37.34 6.81
#